data_AF-A0A831KGT9-F1
#
_entry.id   AF-A0A831KGT9-F1
#
_cell.length_a   1.000
_cell.length_b   1.000
_cell.length_c   1.000
_cell.angle_alpha   90.00
_cell.angle_beta   90.00
_cell.angle_gamma   90.00
#
_symmetry.space_group_name_H-M   'P 1'
#
loop_
_entity.id
_entity.type
_entity.pdbx_description
1 polymer ?
#
loop_
_entity_poly.entity_id
_entity_poly.type
_entity_poly.pdbx_seq_one_letter_code
_entity_poly.pdbx_strand_id
1 'polypeptide(L)'
;VLGLSGGIDSAVTAAVACRALGAAQVHALALPSPYTSGASIDDARQLASNLDCNFATMAIDRAMEAYRVTLQPFFAGRAEDVTEQNIQARIRGNLLMALSNKFGHLLLSTGNKSEMAVGYCTLYGDMSGGLAVLADVPKQMVYELAHRINRDREIIPARTITRPPTAELKPNQRDQDDLPPYEILDPILTAYLEECLTVDEIVARGFDRPVVKDIIRRIKINEHKRRQAPLGLKITTKAFGHGRRYPVVQNFTE
;
A
#
# COMPACT_ATOMS: atom_id res chain seq x y z
N VAL A 1 -0.44 0.99 16.12
CA VAL A 1 -1.62 0.34 15.50
C VAL A 1 -1.41 0.25 13.99
N LEU A 2 -1.87 -0.80 13.32
CA LEU A 2 -1.78 -0.94 11.87
C LEU A 2 -2.91 -1.84 11.32
N GLY A 3 -3.27 -1.62 10.05
CA GLY A 3 -4.16 -2.52 9.32
C GLY A 3 -3.40 -3.73 8.77
N LEU A 4 -3.86 -4.94 9.06
CA LEU A 4 -3.28 -6.21 8.62
C LEU A 4 -4.19 -6.87 7.59
N SER A 5 -3.83 -6.77 6.31
CA SER A 5 -4.68 -7.22 5.18
C SER A 5 -4.47 -8.69 4.80
N GLY A 6 -3.47 -9.35 5.40
CA GLY A 6 -2.95 -10.65 4.94
C GLY A 6 -2.01 -10.53 3.74
N GLY A 7 -1.83 -9.32 3.19
CA GLY A 7 -0.88 -9.03 2.12
C GLY A 7 0.53 -8.70 2.65
N ILE A 8 1.51 -8.82 1.76
CA ILE A 8 2.94 -8.80 2.12
C ILE A 8 3.41 -7.48 2.73
N ASP A 9 2.93 -6.32 2.27
CA ASP A 9 3.41 -5.03 2.78
C ASP A 9 2.99 -4.81 4.23
N SER A 10 1.73 -5.13 4.55
CA SER A 10 1.23 -5.10 5.92
C SER A 10 1.94 -6.13 6.81
N ALA A 11 2.30 -7.29 6.24
CA ALA A 11 3.02 -8.34 6.96
C ALA A 11 4.45 -7.93 7.35
N VAL A 12 5.20 -7.39 6.38
CA VAL A 12 6.55 -6.86 6.63
C VAL A 12 6.48 -5.68 7.60
N THR A 13 5.51 -4.78 7.44
CA THR A 13 5.30 -3.66 8.37
C THR A 13 5.06 -4.15 9.80
N ALA A 14 4.20 -5.16 10.00
CA ALA A 14 3.93 -5.74 11.31
C ALA A 14 5.18 -6.39 11.93
N ALA A 15 5.95 -7.15 11.14
CA ALA A 15 7.18 -7.78 11.60
C ALA A 15 8.25 -6.75 12.01
N VAL A 16 8.43 -5.69 11.22
CA VAL A 16 9.34 -4.58 11.54
C VAL A 16 8.88 -3.87 12.82
N ALA A 17 7.58 -3.58 12.95
CA ALA A 17 7.02 -2.92 14.13
C ALA A 17 7.20 -3.77 15.40
N CYS A 18 6.94 -5.08 15.35
CA CYS A 18 7.11 -5.98 16.49
C CYS A 18 8.59 -6.07 16.91
N ARG A 19 9.50 -6.10 15.94
CA ARG A 19 10.94 -6.09 16.23
C ARG A 19 11.42 -4.76 16.83
N ALA A 20 10.86 -3.63 16.40
CA ALA A 20 11.28 -2.31 16.86
C ALA A 20 10.67 -1.91 18.22
N LEU A 21 9.41 -2.29 18.47
CA LEU A 21 8.62 -1.80 19.61
C LEU A 21 8.31 -2.90 20.64
N GLY A 22 8.54 -4.16 20.31
CA GLY A 22 8.02 -5.31 21.06
C GLY A 22 6.59 -5.66 20.64
N ALA A 23 6.29 -6.96 20.55
CA ALA A 23 5.01 -7.44 20.02
C ALA A 23 3.78 -6.99 20.83
N ALA A 24 3.93 -6.90 22.16
CA ALA A 24 2.89 -6.41 23.06
C ALA A 24 2.45 -4.96 22.79
N GLN A 25 3.30 -4.14 22.14
CA GLN A 25 3.01 -2.75 21.77
C GLN A 25 2.38 -2.62 20.36
N VAL A 26 2.26 -3.74 19.64
CA VAL A 26 1.70 -3.76 18.30
C VAL A 26 0.26 -4.25 18.34
N HIS A 27 -0.63 -3.40 17.82
CA HIS A 27 -2.05 -3.68 17.64
C HIS A 27 -2.35 -3.79 16.15
N ALA A 28 -2.51 -5.03 15.68
CA ALA A 28 -2.80 -5.37 14.29
C ALA A 28 -4.29 -5.65 14.10
N LEU A 29 -4.90 -4.99 13.12
CA LEU A 29 -6.34 -5.10 12.87
C LEU A 29 -6.63 -5.59 11.45
N ALA A 30 -7.38 -6.69 11.33
CA ALA A 30 -7.99 -7.07 10.07
C ALA A 30 -9.32 -6.31 9.89
N LEU A 31 -9.51 -5.62 8.76
CA LEU A 31 -10.72 -4.84 8.46
C LEU A 31 -11.45 -5.39 7.23
N PRO A 32 -12.08 -6.58 7.31
CA PRO A 32 -12.65 -7.25 6.15
C PRO A 32 -13.88 -6.53 5.60
N SER A 33 -13.98 -6.50 4.27
CA SER A 33 -15.20 -6.16 3.53
C SER A 33 -15.88 -7.45 3.04
N PRO A 34 -17.07 -7.38 2.43
CA PRO A 34 -17.70 -8.54 1.79
C PRO A 34 -16.86 -9.20 0.69
N TYR A 35 -15.85 -8.50 0.16
CA TYR A 35 -14.95 -9.02 -0.88
C TYR A 35 -13.67 -9.66 -0.32
N THR A 36 -13.37 -9.47 0.98
CA THR A 36 -12.18 -10.01 1.62
C THR A 36 -12.28 -11.53 1.73
N SER A 37 -11.27 -12.25 1.24
CA SER A 37 -11.26 -13.70 1.32
C SER A 37 -11.05 -14.17 2.76
N GLY A 38 -11.74 -15.24 3.18
CA GLY A 38 -11.51 -15.85 4.51
C GLY A 38 -10.05 -16.23 4.71
N ALA A 39 -9.43 -16.70 3.63
CA ALA A 39 -8.02 -17.02 3.58
C ALA A 39 -7.12 -15.80 3.91
N SER A 40 -7.42 -14.59 3.44
CA SER A 40 -6.66 -13.37 3.81
C SER A 40 -6.75 -13.06 5.30
N ILE A 41 -7.92 -13.29 5.91
CA ILE A 41 -8.11 -13.11 7.35
C ILE A 41 -7.30 -14.16 8.13
N ASP A 42 -7.26 -15.39 7.63
CA ASP A 42 -6.49 -16.47 8.25
C ASP A 42 -4.98 -16.21 8.19
N ASP A 43 -4.45 -15.72 7.06
CA ASP A 43 -3.05 -15.28 6.94
C ASP A 43 -2.72 -14.18 7.96
N ALA A 44 -3.59 -13.17 8.06
CA ALA A 44 -3.40 -12.06 9.00
C ALA A 44 -3.40 -12.55 10.46
N ARG A 45 -4.32 -13.46 10.81
CA ARG A 45 -4.39 -14.05 12.14
C ARG A 45 -3.16 -14.91 12.45
N GLN A 46 -2.74 -15.73 11.49
CA GLN A 46 -1.56 -16.59 11.66
C GLN A 46 -0.29 -15.78 11.83
N LEU A 47 -0.09 -14.73 11.02
CA LEU A 47 1.03 -13.82 11.19
C LEU A 47 1.04 -13.17 12.58
N ALA A 48 -0.10 -12.67 13.05
CA ALA A 48 -0.17 -12.04 14.37
C ALA A 48 0.16 -13.04 15.49
N SER A 49 -0.30 -14.29 15.35
CA SER A 49 0.08 -15.39 16.25
C SER A 49 1.58 -15.70 16.21
N ASN A 50 2.20 -15.73 15.02
CA ASN A 50 3.63 -15.99 14.86
C ASN A 50 4.51 -14.87 15.46
N LEU A 51 4.00 -13.64 15.43
CA LEU A 51 4.64 -12.45 15.99
C LEU A 51 4.35 -12.24 17.47
N ASP A 52 3.35 -12.94 18.04
CA ASP A 52 2.83 -12.74 19.39
C ASP A 52 2.34 -11.29 19.64
N CYS A 53 1.68 -10.70 18.63
CA CYS A 53 1.15 -9.35 18.72
C CYS A 53 -0.38 -9.33 18.85
N ASN A 54 -0.93 -8.22 19.35
CA ASN A 54 -2.37 -8.10 19.54
C ASN A 54 -3.08 -8.12 18.18
N PHE A 55 -4.11 -8.96 18.06
CA PHE A 55 -4.90 -9.08 16.85
C PHE A 55 -6.39 -8.91 17.13
N ALA A 56 -7.06 -8.13 16.29
CA ALA A 56 -8.51 -8.01 16.31
C ALA A 56 -9.07 -7.90 14.88
N THR A 57 -10.36 -8.24 14.73
CA THR A 57 -11.08 -8.09 13.46
C THR A 57 -12.21 -7.09 13.62
N MET A 58 -12.37 -6.20 12.65
CA MET A 58 -13.44 -5.21 12.59
C MET A 58 -14.00 -5.11 11.17
N ALA A 59 -15.11 -5.81 10.91
CA ALA A 59 -15.75 -5.78 9.59
C ALA A 59 -16.27 -4.39 9.23
N ILE A 60 -16.18 -4.02 7.96
CA ILE A 60 -16.54 -2.68 7.46
C ILE A 60 -17.87 -2.65 6.68
N ASP A 61 -18.57 -3.77 6.56
CA ASP A 61 -19.80 -3.93 5.79
C ASP A 61 -20.89 -2.91 6.18
N ARG A 62 -21.11 -2.71 7.49
CA ARG A 62 -22.09 -1.72 7.98
C ARG A 62 -21.72 -0.29 7.64
N ALA A 63 -20.43 0.04 7.71
CA ALA A 63 -19.95 1.36 7.34
C ALA A 63 -20.07 1.57 5.81
N MET A 64 -19.75 0.55 5.01
CA MET A 64 -19.94 0.58 3.56
C MET A 64 -21.41 0.83 3.21
N GLU A 65 -22.33 0.13 3.87
CA GLU A 65 -23.77 0.31 3.65
C GLU A 65 -24.23 1.74 3.99
N ALA A 66 -23.74 2.31 5.08
CA ALA A 66 -24.04 3.70 5.44
C ALA A 66 -23.58 4.70 4.37
N TYR A 67 -22.38 4.52 3.82
CA TYR A 67 -21.90 5.33 2.69
C TYR A 67 -22.75 5.13 1.44
N ARG A 68 -23.10 3.88 1.11
CA ARG A 68 -23.92 3.54 -0.06
C ARG A 68 -25.28 4.23 0.01
N VAL A 69 -25.99 4.14 1.13
CA VAL A 69 -27.28 4.80 1.34
C VAL A 69 -27.17 6.31 1.26
N THR A 70 -26.14 6.89 1.90
CA THR A 70 -25.94 8.34 1.93
C THR A 70 -25.65 8.92 0.54
N LEU A 71 -24.89 8.20 -0.28
CA LEU A 71 -24.47 8.65 -1.62
C LEU A 71 -25.44 8.24 -2.73
N GLN A 72 -26.37 7.31 -2.48
CA GLN A 72 -27.31 6.79 -3.47
C GLN A 72 -28.01 7.89 -4.30
N PRO A 73 -28.56 8.97 -3.71
CA PRO A 73 -29.26 10.00 -4.49
C PRO A 73 -28.35 10.73 -5.48
N PHE A 74 -27.06 10.83 -5.17
CA PHE A 74 -26.05 11.51 -5.99
C PHE A 74 -25.43 10.60 -7.05
N PHE A 75 -25.35 9.29 -6.78
CA PHE A 75 -24.77 8.30 -7.70
C PHE A 75 -25.82 7.63 -8.61
N ALA A 76 -27.10 8.02 -8.50
CA ALA A 76 -28.18 7.44 -9.27
C ALA A 76 -27.88 7.43 -10.78
N GLY A 77 -28.01 6.25 -11.41
CA GLY A 77 -27.76 6.04 -12.83
C GLY A 77 -26.28 5.94 -13.23
N ARG A 78 -25.36 5.87 -12.27
CA ARG A 78 -23.93 5.58 -12.52
C ARG A 78 -23.60 4.15 -12.11
N ALA A 79 -22.75 3.48 -12.89
CA ALA A 79 -22.20 2.19 -12.52
C ALA A 79 -21.10 2.35 -11.47
N GLU A 80 -20.92 1.34 -10.63
CA GLU A 80 -19.80 1.31 -9.66
C GLU A 80 -18.45 1.33 -10.41
N ASP A 81 -17.49 2.04 -9.84
CA ASP A 81 -16.15 2.18 -10.38
C ASP A 81 -15.07 2.16 -9.27
N VAL A 82 -13.97 2.88 -9.46
CA VAL A 82 -12.91 3.02 -8.45
C VAL A 82 -13.39 3.79 -7.21
N THR A 83 -14.52 4.49 -7.30
CA THR A 83 -15.10 5.29 -6.23
C THR A 83 -15.51 4.43 -5.05
N GLU A 84 -16.27 3.35 -5.28
CA GLU A 84 -16.73 2.42 -4.24
C GLU A 84 -15.55 1.67 -3.60
N GLN A 85 -14.52 1.34 -4.38
CA GLN A 85 -13.27 0.76 -3.88
C GLN A 85 -12.53 1.75 -2.96
N ASN A 86 -12.44 3.02 -3.37
CA ASN A 86 -11.83 4.07 -2.56
C ASN A 86 -12.60 4.36 -1.26
N ILE A 87 -13.94 4.23 -1.26
CA ILE A 87 -14.75 4.36 -0.04
C ILE A 87 -14.34 3.30 0.99
N GLN A 88 -14.16 2.04 0.56
CA GLN A 88 -13.69 0.97 1.46
C GLN A 88 -12.34 1.30 2.08
N ALA A 89 -11.37 1.75 1.28
CA ALA A 89 -10.06 2.14 1.78
C ALA A 89 -10.15 3.29 2.81
N ARG A 90 -10.97 4.32 2.55
CA ARG A 90 -11.18 5.46 3.46
C ARG A 90 -11.88 5.07 4.75
N ILE A 91 -12.86 4.17 4.70
CA ILE A 91 -13.49 3.62 5.91
C ILE A 91 -12.44 2.97 6.80
N ARG A 92 -11.56 2.13 6.23
CA ARG A 92 -10.48 1.48 6.98
C ARG A 92 -9.52 2.50 7.60
N GLY A 93 -9.10 3.51 6.82
CA GLY A 93 -8.27 4.60 7.28
C GLY A 93 -8.90 5.35 8.48
N ASN A 94 -10.18 5.70 8.37
CA ASN A 94 -10.92 6.39 9.44
C ASN A 94 -11.04 5.54 10.71
N LEU A 95 -11.33 4.23 10.59
CA LEU A 95 -11.42 3.34 11.75
C LEU A 95 -10.08 3.20 12.47
N LEU A 96 -8.99 3.03 11.71
CA LEU A 96 -7.64 2.94 12.25
C LEU A 96 -7.20 4.26 12.92
N MET A 97 -7.53 5.41 12.30
CA MET A 97 -7.29 6.73 12.89
C MET A 97 -8.14 6.96 14.15
N ALA A 98 -9.39 6.48 14.19
CA ALA A 98 -10.22 6.59 15.39
C ALA A 98 -9.60 5.83 16.58
N LEU A 99 -9.05 4.64 16.34
CA LEU A 99 -8.33 3.86 17.35
C LEU A 99 -7.01 4.52 17.77
N SER A 100 -6.24 5.00 16.79
CA SER A 100 -5.04 5.83 17.00
C SER A 100 -5.35 6.99 17.96
N ASN A 101 -6.41 7.75 17.68
CA ASN A 101 -6.81 8.90 18.50
C ASN A 101 -7.31 8.50 19.88
N LYS A 102 -8.12 7.43 19.97
CA LYS A 102 -8.74 7.01 21.24
C LYS A 102 -7.71 6.48 22.24
N PHE A 103 -6.70 5.76 21.74
CA PHE A 103 -5.73 5.05 22.58
C PHE A 103 -4.32 5.66 22.54
N GLY A 104 -4.11 6.75 21.79
CA GLY A 104 -2.82 7.43 21.68
C GLY A 104 -1.76 6.63 20.93
N HIS A 105 -2.15 5.67 20.10
CA HIS A 105 -1.21 4.85 19.33
C HIS A 105 -0.77 5.57 18.05
N LEU A 106 0.46 5.35 17.60
CA LEU A 106 0.86 5.74 16.25
C LEU A 106 0.25 4.79 15.21
N LEU A 107 -0.46 5.32 14.21
CA LEU A 107 -0.89 4.54 13.05
C LEU A 107 0.26 4.38 12.04
N LEU A 108 0.60 3.13 11.74
CA LEU A 108 1.57 2.78 10.70
C LEU A 108 0.84 2.51 9.38
N SER A 109 1.15 3.29 8.36
CA SER A 109 0.76 2.99 6.97
C SER A 109 1.71 1.97 6.37
N THR A 110 1.20 1.17 5.44
CA THR A 110 1.86 -0.02 4.88
C THR A 110 2.23 0.13 3.41
N GLY A 111 1.89 1.25 2.77
CA GLY A 111 2.18 1.47 1.35
C GLY A 111 3.68 1.49 1.06
N ASN A 112 4.08 0.83 -0.03
CA ASN A 112 5.48 0.74 -0.46
C ASN A 112 5.85 1.83 -1.48
N LYS A 113 7.15 1.95 -1.79
CA LYS A 113 7.67 2.96 -2.72
C LYS A 113 7.07 2.84 -4.11
N SER A 114 6.87 1.62 -4.60
CA SER A 114 6.39 1.35 -5.95
C SER A 114 4.94 1.82 -6.13
N GLU A 115 4.07 1.49 -5.19
CA GLU A 115 2.67 1.94 -5.14
C GLU A 115 2.59 3.47 -5.05
N MET A 116 3.37 4.09 -4.15
CA MET A 116 3.41 5.55 -3.99
C MET A 116 3.95 6.27 -5.24
N ALA A 117 4.88 5.65 -5.97
CA ALA A 117 5.46 6.23 -7.17
C ALA A 117 4.39 6.40 -8.26
N VAL A 118 3.63 5.34 -8.57
CA VAL A 118 2.60 5.37 -9.61
C VAL A 118 1.22 5.78 -9.10
N GLY A 119 1.10 6.07 -7.80
CA GLY A 119 -0.13 6.49 -7.15
C GLY A 119 -1.20 5.39 -7.08
N TYR A 120 -0.77 4.13 -7.01
CA TYR A 120 -1.63 2.97 -6.76
C TYR A 120 -1.99 2.89 -5.28
N CYS A 121 -2.74 3.90 -4.85
CA CYS A 121 -3.09 4.14 -3.46
C CYS A 121 -4.29 5.09 -3.37
N THR A 122 -5.05 4.97 -2.28
CA THR A 122 -6.19 5.83 -2.00
C THR A 122 -5.77 6.92 -1.01
N LEU A 123 -5.89 8.18 -1.43
CA LEU A 123 -5.77 9.32 -0.52
C LEU A 123 -6.76 9.19 0.64
N TYR A 124 -6.23 9.30 1.86
CA TYR A 124 -6.97 9.14 3.12
C TYR A 124 -7.57 7.73 3.31
N GLY A 125 -7.10 6.76 2.54
CA GLY A 125 -7.38 5.34 2.69
C GLY A 125 -6.16 4.63 3.27
N ASP A 126 -5.55 3.74 2.49
CA ASP A 126 -4.30 3.04 2.81
C ASP A 126 -3.11 3.98 3.10
N MET A 127 -3.14 5.21 2.58
CA MET A 127 -2.17 6.25 2.91
C MET A 127 -2.30 6.82 4.33
N SER A 128 -3.36 6.49 5.06
CA SER A 128 -3.60 7.02 6.41
C SER A 128 -2.57 6.49 7.41
N GLY A 129 -1.89 7.39 8.10
CA GLY A 129 -0.94 7.04 9.14
C GLY A 129 -0.18 8.25 9.66
N GLY A 130 0.58 8.05 10.75
CA GLY A 130 1.59 9.00 11.21
C GLY A 130 3.00 8.66 10.69
N LEU A 131 3.22 7.40 10.30
CA LEU A 131 4.48 6.92 9.72
C LEU A 131 4.18 5.86 8.66
N ALA A 132 4.76 6.00 7.46
CA ALA A 132 4.76 4.96 6.43
C ALA A 132 6.10 4.21 6.48
N VAL A 133 6.07 3.01 7.04
CA VAL A 133 7.27 2.21 7.32
C VAL A 133 7.98 1.80 6.03
N LEU A 134 7.21 1.51 4.99
CA LEU A 134 7.71 1.02 3.70
C LEU A 134 7.77 2.11 2.60
N ALA A 135 7.60 3.39 2.96
CA ALA A 135 7.48 4.50 2.01
C ALA A 135 8.64 4.60 0.98
N ASP A 136 9.83 4.11 1.35
CA ASP A 136 11.01 4.11 0.49
C ASP A 136 11.53 2.69 0.20
N VAL A 137 10.70 1.65 0.35
CA VAL A 137 11.03 0.26 0.03
C VAL A 137 10.35 -0.12 -1.29
N PRO A 138 11.08 -0.42 -2.38
CA PRO A 138 10.47 -0.96 -3.61
C PRO A 138 9.76 -2.30 -3.37
N LYS A 139 8.73 -2.61 -4.16
CA LYS A 139 7.92 -3.84 -3.97
C LYS A 139 8.79 -5.10 -3.98
N GLN A 140 9.72 -5.23 -4.92
CA GLN A 140 10.61 -6.38 -4.98
C GLN A 140 11.44 -6.52 -3.70
N MET A 141 11.92 -5.40 -3.14
CA MET A 141 12.63 -5.40 -1.87
C MET A 141 11.72 -5.77 -0.68
N VAL A 142 10.41 -5.48 -0.73
CA VAL A 142 9.45 -5.99 0.26
C VAL A 142 9.43 -7.53 0.27
N TYR A 143 9.44 -8.17 -0.91
CA TYR A 143 9.55 -9.63 -1.01
C TYR A 143 10.88 -10.16 -0.47
N GLU A 144 11.99 -9.51 -0.81
CA GLU A 144 13.31 -9.85 -0.26
C GLU A 144 13.35 -9.75 1.27
N LEU A 145 12.77 -8.69 1.83
CA LEU A 145 12.63 -8.51 3.27
C LEU A 145 11.77 -9.60 3.90
N ALA A 146 10.66 -9.98 3.27
CA ALA A 146 9.81 -11.07 3.77
C ALA A 146 10.57 -12.40 3.82
N HIS A 147 11.31 -12.74 2.76
CA HIS A 147 12.18 -13.91 2.75
C HIS A 147 13.30 -13.82 3.81
N ARG A 148 13.88 -12.63 4.00
CA ARG A 148 14.91 -12.38 5.01
C ARG A 148 14.38 -12.54 6.44
N ILE A 149 13.14 -12.12 6.69
CA ILE A 149 12.40 -12.30 7.96
C ILE A 149 12.15 -13.79 8.20
N ASN A 150 11.78 -14.54 7.16
CA ASN A 150 11.48 -15.97 7.24
C ASN A 150 12.71 -16.90 7.21
N ARG A 151 13.93 -16.36 7.10
CA ARG A 151 15.15 -17.14 6.86
C ARG A 151 15.38 -18.27 7.89
N ASP A 152 15.07 -18.04 9.16
CA ASP A 152 15.34 -19.01 10.24
C ASP A 152 14.08 -19.77 10.69
N ARG A 153 12.90 -19.18 10.52
CA ARG A 153 11.60 -19.75 10.86
C ARG A 153 10.50 -19.04 10.07
N GLU A 154 9.38 -19.71 9.84
CA GLU A 154 8.22 -19.06 9.23
C GLU A 154 7.59 -18.08 10.22
N ILE A 155 7.77 -16.78 9.96
CA ILE A 155 7.10 -15.70 10.70
C ILE A 155 5.94 -15.17 9.86
N ILE A 156 6.23 -14.81 8.61
CA ILE A 156 5.23 -14.44 7.61
C ILE A 156 4.70 -15.73 6.96
N PRO A 157 3.39 -16.01 6.99
CA PRO A 157 2.85 -17.22 6.36
C PRO A 157 3.32 -17.35 4.90
N ALA A 158 3.76 -18.54 4.49
CA ALA A 158 4.27 -18.74 3.12
C ALA A 158 3.29 -18.27 2.04
N ARG A 159 1.97 -18.46 2.28
CA ARG A 159 0.91 -18.02 1.38
C ARG A 159 0.84 -16.50 1.21
N THR A 160 1.13 -15.72 2.25
CA THR A 160 1.22 -14.25 2.16
C THR A 160 2.31 -13.80 1.17
N ILE A 161 3.38 -14.60 1.02
CA ILE A 161 4.50 -14.32 0.11
C ILE A 161 4.21 -14.83 -1.30
N THR A 162 3.62 -16.02 -1.44
CA THR A 162 3.46 -16.65 -2.77
C THR A 162 2.17 -16.27 -3.49
N ARG A 163 1.16 -15.76 -2.78
CA ARG A 163 -0.11 -15.35 -3.40
C ARG A 163 0.09 -14.12 -4.29
N PRO A 164 -0.66 -14.01 -5.40
CA PRO A 164 -0.67 -12.79 -6.19
C PRO A 164 -1.10 -11.57 -5.35
N PRO A 165 -0.48 -10.39 -5.55
CA PRO A 165 -0.85 -9.18 -4.84
C PRO A 165 -2.24 -8.68 -5.27
N THR A 166 -3.03 -8.27 -4.28
CA THR A 166 -4.40 -7.77 -4.46
C THR A 166 -4.84 -6.93 -3.26
N ALA A 167 -5.64 -5.90 -3.52
CA ALA A 167 -6.28 -5.08 -2.50
C ALA A 167 -7.65 -5.61 -2.03
N GLU A 168 -8.20 -6.64 -2.70
CA GLU A 168 -9.52 -7.25 -2.42
C GLU A 168 -10.66 -6.21 -2.22
N LEU A 169 -10.71 -5.19 -3.07
CA LEU A 169 -11.72 -4.13 -3.04
C LEU A 169 -12.92 -4.40 -3.97
N LYS A 170 -12.75 -5.32 -4.92
CA LYS A 170 -13.79 -5.82 -5.82
C LYS A 170 -13.59 -7.32 -6.08
N PRO A 171 -14.61 -8.06 -6.54
CA PRO A 171 -14.48 -9.49 -6.84
C PRO A 171 -13.33 -9.78 -7.82
N ASN A 172 -12.51 -10.78 -7.50
CA ASN A 172 -11.40 -11.28 -8.34
C ASN A 172 -10.32 -10.26 -8.74
N GLN A 173 -10.17 -9.17 -7.97
CA GLN A 173 -9.17 -8.12 -8.25
C GLN A 173 -7.73 -8.63 -8.21
N ARG A 174 -6.90 -8.16 -9.14
CA ARG A 174 -5.43 -8.29 -9.12
C ARG A 174 -4.77 -6.92 -9.33
N ASP A 175 -3.62 -6.68 -8.70
CA ASP A 175 -2.85 -5.44 -8.95
C ASP A 175 -2.45 -5.30 -10.42
N GLN A 176 -2.18 -6.43 -11.08
CA GLN A 176 -1.79 -6.51 -12.50
C GLN A 176 -2.92 -6.11 -13.46
N ASP A 177 -4.15 -5.92 -12.98
CA ASP A 177 -5.25 -5.36 -13.77
C ASP A 177 -4.98 -3.88 -14.12
N ASP A 178 -4.20 -3.16 -13.29
CA ASP A 178 -3.97 -1.71 -13.40
C ASP A 178 -2.50 -1.33 -13.63
N LEU A 179 -1.56 -2.20 -13.22
CA LEU A 179 -0.11 -1.97 -13.24
C LEU A 179 0.63 -3.06 -14.02
N PRO A 180 1.78 -2.75 -14.66
CA PRO A 180 2.69 -3.79 -15.14
C PRO A 180 3.24 -4.61 -13.95
N PRO A 181 3.74 -5.84 -14.19
CA PRO A 181 4.38 -6.64 -13.15
C PRO A 181 5.47 -5.85 -12.43
N TYR A 182 5.65 -6.08 -11.14
CA TYR A 182 6.62 -5.34 -10.33
C TYR A 182 8.07 -5.57 -10.80
N GLU A 183 8.33 -6.69 -11.47
CA GLU A 183 9.58 -7.03 -12.17
C GLU A 183 9.91 -6.11 -13.34
N ILE A 184 8.90 -5.42 -13.88
CA ILE A 184 9.05 -4.39 -14.91
C ILE A 184 8.96 -3.00 -14.29
N LEU A 185 8.02 -2.81 -13.34
CA LEU A 185 7.79 -1.51 -12.71
C LEU A 185 9.01 -1.03 -11.92
N ASP A 186 9.55 -1.84 -11.00
CA ASP A 186 10.58 -1.41 -10.06
C ASP A 186 11.90 -1.02 -10.74
N PRO A 187 12.39 -1.74 -11.77
CA PRO A 187 13.56 -1.30 -12.53
C PRO A 187 13.36 0.03 -13.26
N ILE A 188 12.17 0.28 -13.84
CA ILE A 188 11.84 1.56 -14.48
C ILE A 188 11.79 2.68 -13.43
N LEU A 189 11.19 2.42 -12.27
CA LEU A 189 11.16 3.38 -11.16
C LEU A 189 12.57 3.71 -10.68
N THR A 190 13.45 2.73 -10.54
CA THR A 190 14.84 2.92 -10.12
C THR A 190 15.59 3.78 -11.14
N ALA A 191 15.51 3.43 -12.43
CA ALA A 191 16.16 4.16 -13.51
C ALA A 191 15.70 5.63 -13.58
N TYR A 192 14.39 5.88 -13.46
CA TYR A 192 13.85 7.24 -13.55
C TYR A 192 14.04 8.06 -12.26
N LEU A 193 13.80 7.47 -11.09
CA LEU A 193 13.79 8.21 -9.82
C LEU A 193 15.17 8.33 -9.18
N GLU A 194 15.98 7.28 -9.25
CA GLU A 194 17.27 7.20 -8.56
C GLU A 194 18.45 7.51 -9.48
N GLU A 195 18.44 6.94 -10.68
CA GLU A 195 19.50 7.14 -11.66
C GLU A 195 19.27 8.38 -12.56
N CYS A 196 18.10 9.00 -12.46
CA CYS A 196 17.71 10.21 -13.19
C CYS A 196 17.81 10.08 -14.72
N LEU A 197 17.54 8.89 -15.26
CA LEU A 197 17.54 8.65 -16.70
C LEU A 197 16.32 9.22 -17.40
N THR A 198 16.52 9.60 -18.64
CA THR A 198 15.48 10.02 -19.59
C THR A 198 14.66 8.84 -20.10
N VAL A 199 13.47 9.10 -20.67
CA VAL A 199 12.66 8.07 -21.34
C VAL A 199 13.48 7.28 -22.37
N ASP A 200 14.30 7.96 -23.18
CA ASP A 200 15.07 7.32 -24.25
C ASP A 200 16.16 6.39 -23.72
N GLU A 201 16.84 6.79 -22.64
CA GLU A 201 17.85 5.97 -21.98
C GLU A 201 17.23 4.72 -21.33
N ILE A 202 16.05 4.85 -20.73
CA ILE A 202 15.32 3.70 -20.16
C ILE A 202 14.89 2.75 -21.28
N VAL A 203 14.38 3.26 -22.40
CA VAL A 203 14.02 2.44 -23.57
C VAL A 203 15.25 1.74 -24.16
N ALA A 204 16.41 2.40 -24.18
CA ALA A 204 17.68 1.78 -24.61
C ALA A 204 18.10 0.58 -23.75
N ARG A 205 17.57 0.45 -22.52
CA ARG A 205 17.76 -0.73 -21.65
C ARG A 205 16.82 -1.89 -21.97
N GLY A 206 15.97 -1.76 -22.99
CA GLY A 206 15.09 -2.82 -23.46
C GLY A 206 13.67 -2.78 -22.87
N PHE A 207 13.30 -1.71 -22.17
CA PHE A 207 11.92 -1.51 -21.70
C PHE A 207 11.03 -0.94 -22.82
N ASP A 208 9.78 -1.39 -22.85
CA ASP A 208 8.82 -0.93 -23.86
C ASP A 208 8.43 0.54 -23.65
N ARG A 209 8.50 1.35 -24.72
CA ARG A 209 8.35 2.81 -24.66
C ARG A 209 6.98 3.26 -24.15
N PRO A 210 5.84 2.69 -24.58
CA PRO A 210 4.52 3.00 -24.03
C PRO A 210 4.44 2.75 -22.52
N VAL A 211 5.04 1.65 -22.03
CA VAL A 211 5.07 1.31 -20.59
C VAL A 211 5.87 2.34 -19.80
N VAL A 212 7.08 2.68 -20.27
CA VAL A 212 7.94 3.70 -19.64
C VAL A 212 7.22 5.05 -19.57
N LYS A 213 6.60 5.48 -20.68
CA LYS A 213 5.85 6.74 -20.74
C LYS A 213 4.66 6.75 -19.78
N ASP A 214 3.89 5.66 -19.69
CA ASP A 214 2.76 5.60 -18.77
C ASP A 214 3.21 5.65 -17.30
N ILE A 215 4.25 4.91 -16.92
CA ILE A 215 4.82 4.95 -15.56
C ILE A 215 5.27 6.37 -15.21
N ILE A 216 6.03 7.04 -16.07
CA ILE A 216 6.52 8.41 -15.83
C ILE A 216 5.34 9.39 -15.74
N ARG A 217 4.33 9.25 -16.59
CA ARG A 217 3.09 10.03 -16.51
C ARG A 217 2.40 9.82 -15.17
N ARG A 218 2.25 8.57 -14.70
CA ARG A 218 1.66 8.23 -13.40
C ARG A 218 2.45 8.83 -12.24
N ILE A 219 3.79 8.81 -12.30
CA ILE A 219 4.63 9.51 -11.33
C ILE A 219 4.27 10.98 -11.31
N LYS A 220 4.25 11.65 -12.46
CA LYS A 220 3.97 13.09 -12.56
C LYS A 220 2.59 13.46 -12.00
N ILE A 221 1.51 12.79 -12.40
CA ILE A 221 0.14 13.16 -12.00
C ILE A 221 -0.18 12.86 -10.53
N ASN A 222 0.50 11.88 -9.92
CA ASN A 222 0.26 11.48 -8.53
C ASN A 222 1.14 12.20 -7.49
N GLU A 223 1.88 13.25 -7.90
CA GLU A 223 2.67 14.07 -6.96
C GLU A 223 1.80 14.67 -5.84
N HIS A 224 0.56 15.06 -6.15
CA HIS A 224 -0.39 15.59 -5.17
C HIS A 224 -0.72 14.59 -4.04
N LYS A 225 -0.71 13.28 -4.33
CA LYS A 225 -0.92 12.24 -3.32
C LYS A 225 0.28 12.18 -2.38
N ARG A 226 1.48 12.09 -2.96
CA ARG A 226 2.75 11.97 -2.20
C ARG A 226 3.03 13.18 -1.31
N ARG A 227 2.56 14.38 -1.67
CA ARG A 227 2.65 15.57 -0.82
C ARG A 227 1.83 15.48 0.47
N GLN A 228 0.88 14.55 0.53
CA GLN A 228 0.01 14.31 1.68
C GLN A 228 0.29 12.95 2.34
N ALA A 229 1.28 12.22 1.86
CA ALA A 229 1.71 10.98 2.48
C ALA A 229 2.31 11.28 3.87
N PRO A 230 2.17 10.37 4.83
CA PRO A 230 2.82 10.50 6.12
C PRO A 230 4.35 10.48 5.99
N LEU A 231 5.04 10.78 7.08
CA LEU A 231 6.49 10.67 7.14
C LEU A 231 6.93 9.25 6.74
N GLY A 232 7.91 9.17 5.85
CA GLY A 232 8.51 7.90 5.41
C GLY A 232 9.92 7.71 5.96
N LEU A 233 10.32 6.45 6.15
CA LEU A 233 11.72 6.10 6.43
C LEU A 233 12.51 6.06 5.13
N LYS A 234 13.59 6.84 5.02
CA LYS A 234 14.47 6.86 3.85
C LYS A 234 15.50 5.72 3.95
N ILE A 235 15.57 4.88 2.92
CA ILE A 235 16.59 3.82 2.81
C ILE A 235 17.33 3.82 1.46
N THR A 236 16.78 4.50 0.46
CA THR A 236 17.36 4.65 -0.89
C THR A 236 18.02 6.00 -1.08
N THR A 237 18.62 6.23 -2.26
CA THR A 237 19.25 7.51 -2.58
C THR A 237 18.21 8.64 -2.70
N LYS A 238 17.04 8.36 -3.26
CA LYS A 238 15.97 9.32 -3.61
C LYS A 238 14.60 8.89 -3.06
N ALA A 239 14.38 9.13 -1.77
CA ALA A 239 13.05 9.01 -1.15
C ALA A 239 12.09 10.13 -1.59
N PHE A 240 10.81 9.81 -1.69
CA PHE A 240 9.77 10.83 -1.86
C PHE A 240 9.71 11.78 -0.66
N GLY A 241 9.50 13.08 -0.92
CA GLY A 241 9.59 14.13 0.08
C GLY A 241 10.95 14.82 0.09
N HIS A 242 11.73 14.66 1.16
CA HIS A 242 13.02 15.36 1.30
C HIS A 242 14.05 14.96 0.23
N GLY A 243 14.02 13.71 -0.25
CA GLY A 243 14.94 13.21 -1.27
C GLY A 243 14.57 13.60 -2.70
N ARG A 244 13.31 14.00 -2.95
CA ARG A 244 12.80 14.37 -4.27
C ARG A 244 11.71 15.44 -4.15
N ARG A 245 12.01 16.66 -4.59
CA ARG A 245 11.11 17.82 -4.54
C ARG A 245 10.67 18.22 -5.94
N TYR A 246 9.42 17.92 -6.30
CA TYR A 246 8.83 18.30 -7.59
C TYR A 246 7.56 19.13 -7.38
N PRO A 247 7.27 20.12 -8.25
CA PRO A 247 6.02 20.86 -8.19
C PRO A 247 4.82 19.95 -8.45
N VAL A 248 3.71 20.21 -7.76
CA VAL A 248 2.43 19.53 -8.03
C VAL A 248 1.84 20.04 -9.35
N VAL A 249 1.83 21.37 -9.54
CA VAL A 249 1.37 22.00 -10.77
C VAL A 249 2.55 22.09 -11.74
N GLN A 250 2.54 21.23 -12.74
CA GLN A 250 3.55 21.22 -13.80
C GLN A 250 3.03 20.55 -15.06
N ASN A 251 3.56 20.96 -16.22
CA ASN A 251 3.28 20.36 -17.53
C ASN A 251 4.58 20.08 -18.29
N PHE A 252 5.64 19.71 -17.58
CA PHE A 252 6.93 19.40 -18.18
C PHE A 252 6.82 18.11 -18.98
N THR A 253 7.00 18.23 -20.30
CA THR A 253 7.12 17.11 -21.23
C THR A 253 8.59 16.97 -21.58
N GLU A 254 9.10 15.75 -21.48
CA GLU A 254 10.46 15.42 -21.88
C GLU A 254 10.51 15.18 -23.39
#